data_AF-A0A968NNQ0-F1
#
_entry.id   AF-A0A968NNQ0-F1
#
_cell.length_a   1.000
_cell.length_b   1.000
_cell.length_c   1.000
_cell.angle_alpha   90.00
_cell.angle_beta   90.00
_cell.angle_gamma   90.00
#
_symmetry.space_group_name_H-M   'P 1'
#
loop_
_entity.id
_entity.type
_entity.pdbx_description
1 polymer ?
#
loop_
_entity_poly.entity_id
_entity_poly.type
_entity_poly.pdbx_seq_one_letter_code
_entity_poly.pdbx_strand_id
1 'polypeptide(L)'
;DLKITPVSRDPQDGGTPEYFQEKILGDEPFASSIQPYPTNTTASLQKVAKTSGAIGYATASEVCNQQIIRSLPIAKDTSQPFVASCNGRQVNQTDFAKDIYPITRRLFIILKRDGKLDEQGGVAYVNLLLSDEGQKLVNQVGLVSIRNIP
;
A
#
# COMPACT_ATOMS: atom_id res chain seq x y z
N ASP A 1 10.26 18.53 -21.75
CA ASP A 1 9.54 17.89 -20.64
C ASP A 1 8.86 16.60 -21.06
N LEU A 2 8.76 15.63 -20.16
CA LEU A 2 8.05 14.37 -20.40
C LEU A 2 6.58 14.50 -20.00
N LYS A 3 5.68 13.93 -20.81
CA LYS A 3 4.26 13.84 -20.47
C LYS A 3 4.06 12.91 -19.27
N ILE A 4 3.29 13.35 -18.27
CA ILE A 4 2.87 12.48 -17.16
C ILE A 4 1.91 11.42 -17.69
N THR A 5 2.25 10.15 -17.46
CA THR A 5 1.42 9.00 -17.84
C THR A 5 0.91 8.31 -16.58
N PRO A 6 -0.33 8.57 -16.14
CA PRO A 6 -0.86 7.93 -14.95
C PRO A 6 -1.05 6.42 -15.17
N VAL A 7 -0.67 5.63 -14.17
CA VAL A 7 -0.86 4.18 -14.13
C VAL A 7 -1.63 3.83 -12.87
N SER A 8 -2.71 3.10 -13.04
CA SER A 8 -3.52 2.54 -11.96
C SER A 8 -3.98 1.13 -12.35
N ARG A 9 -4.43 0.34 -11.38
CA ARG A 9 -5.17 -0.92 -11.59
C ARG A 9 -6.67 -0.62 -11.62
N ASP A 10 -7.47 -1.59 -12.04
CA ASP A 10 -8.93 -1.45 -11.97
C ASP A 10 -9.35 -1.32 -10.49
N PRO A 11 -10.08 -0.27 -10.08
CA PRO A 11 -10.60 -0.15 -8.72
C PRO A 11 -11.52 -1.30 -8.31
N GLN A 12 -12.12 -2.01 -9.26
CA GLN A 12 -12.94 -3.19 -8.99
C GLN A 12 -12.11 -4.47 -8.75
N ASP A 13 -10.80 -4.44 -8.98
CA ASP A 13 -9.89 -5.59 -8.90
C ASP A 13 -8.79 -5.41 -7.83
N GLY A 14 -9.09 -4.66 -6.77
CA GLY A 14 -8.28 -4.71 -5.56
C GLY A 14 -8.49 -3.57 -4.57
N GLY A 15 -8.19 -3.84 -3.30
CA GLY A 15 -8.37 -2.85 -2.24
C GLY A 15 -7.46 -1.62 -2.36
N THR A 16 -6.26 -1.73 -2.96
CA THR A 16 -5.38 -0.55 -3.16
C THR A 16 -5.94 0.45 -4.17
N PRO A 17 -6.35 0.05 -5.40
CA PRO A 17 -6.97 0.99 -6.32
C PRO A 17 -8.35 1.48 -5.85
N GLU A 18 -9.16 0.64 -5.20
CA GLU A 18 -10.41 1.03 -4.54
C GLU A 18 -10.17 2.17 -3.52
N TYR A 19 -9.24 1.96 -2.58
CA TYR A 19 -8.91 2.97 -1.56
C TYR A 19 -8.35 4.27 -2.15
N PHE A 20 -7.56 4.17 -3.21
CA PHE A 20 -7.05 5.38 -3.88
C PHE A 20 -8.20 6.17 -4.52
N GLN A 21 -9.16 5.49 -5.16
CA GLN A 21 -10.34 6.14 -5.69
C GLN A 21 -11.16 6.81 -4.57
N GLU A 22 -11.50 6.05 -3.53
CA GLU A 22 -12.34 6.54 -2.43
C GLU A 22 -11.67 7.68 -1.66
N LYS A 23 -10.42 7.50 -1.23
CA LYS A 23 -9.76 8.40 -0.26
C LYS A 23 -8.92 9.49 -0.88
N ILE A 24 -8.40 9.29 -2.09
CA ILE A 24 -7.50 10.26 -2.74
C ILE A 24 -8.22 11.01 -3.85
N LEU A 25 -9.05 10.32 -4.64
CA LEU A 25 -9.86 10.97 -5.69
C LEU A 25 -11.21 11.46 -5.18
N GLY A 26 -11.64 11.07 -3.98
CA GLY A 26 -12.94 11.46 -3.43
C GLY A 26 -14.09 10.84 -4.22
N ASP A 27 -13.99 9.54 -4.51
CA ASP A 27 -14.93 8.74 -5.30
C ASP A 27 -15.01 9.08 -6.81
N GLU A 28 -14.31 10.11 -7.27
CA GLU A 28 -14.21 10.44 -8.70
C GLU A 28 -13.54 9.30 -9.50
N PRO A 29 -13.99 9.01 -10.72
CA PRO A 29 -13.40 7.95 -11.54
C PRO A 29 -11.98 8.30 -11.96
N PHE A 30 -11.14 7.28 -12.12
CA PHE A 30 -9.86 7.43 -12.80
C PHE A 30 -10.05 7.95 -14.23
N ALA A 31 -9.12 8.78 -14.70
CA ALA A 31 -9.11 9.25 -16.08
C ALA A 31 -9.09 8.06 -17.06
N SER A 32 -9.90 8.14 -18.12
CA SER A 32 -10.00 7.08 -19.14
C SER A 32 -8.66 6.72 -19.78
N SER A 33 -7.69 7.66 -19.80
CA SER A 33 -6.33 7.47 -20.31
C SER A 33 -5.49 6.45 -19.53
N ILE A 34 -5.91 6.03 -18.34
CA ILE A 34 -5.22 4.99 -17.55
C ILE A 34 -5.35 3.61 -18.21
N GLN A 35 -6.43 3.38 -18.96
CA GLN A 35 -6.68 2.10 -19.61
C GLN A 35 -5.68 1.82 -20.75
N PRO A 36 -5.27 0.56 -20.94
CA PRO A 36 -5.70 -0.63 -20.20
C PRO A 36 -5.04 -0.76 -18.82
N TYR A 37 -5.80 -1.28 -17.86
CA TYR A 37 -5.35 -1.55 -16.50
C TYR A 37 -4.34 -2.71 -16.47
N PRO A 38 -3.22 -2.59 -15.71
CA PRO A 38 -2.38 -3.73 -15.36
C PRO A 38 -3.15 -4.72 -14.47
N THR A 39 -2.87 -6.01 -14.64
CA THR A 39 -3.60 -7.11 -13.97
C THR A 39 -3.28 -7.27 -12.48
N ASN A 40 -2.15 -6.76 -12.01
CA ASN A 40 -1.76 -6.84 -10.59
C ASN A 40 -0.70 -5.77 -10.26
N THR A 41 -0.35 -5.64 -8.98
CA THR A 41 0.60 -4.61 -8.52
C THR A 41 1.96 -4.74 -9.22
N THR A 42 2.48 -5.96 -9.37
CA THR A 42 3.74 -6.22 -10.07
C THR A 42 3.70 -5.71 -11.52
N ALA A 43 2.63 -6.00 -12.26
CA ALA A 43 2.45 -5.52 -13.63
C ALA A 43 2.34 -3.99 -13.67
N SER A 44 1.71 -3.37 -12.67
CA SER A 44 1.64 -1.91 -12.53
C SER A 44 3.02 -1.29 -12.33
N LEU A 45 3.82 -1.82 -11.39
CA LEU A 45 5.19 -1.34 -11.15
C LEU A 45 6.08 -1.53 -12.38
N GLN A 46 5.95 -2.65 -13.09
CA GLN A 46 6.66 -2.88 -14.34
C GLN A 46 6.25 -1.90 -15.45
N LYS A 47 4.96 -1.55 -15.56
CA LYS A 47 4.48 -0.53 -16.52
C LYS A 47 5.07 0.84 -16.21
N VAL A 48 5.13 1.22 -14.94
CA VAL A 48 5.80 2.45 -14.49
C VAL A 48 7.30 2.41 -14.84
N ALA A 49 8.00 1.32 -14.53
CA ALA A 49 9.43 1.18 -14.83
C ALA A 49 9.77 1.28 -16.33
N LYS A 50 8.88 0.77 -17.19
CA LYS A 50 9.09 0.72 -18.66
C LYS A 50 8.64 1.98 -19.40
N THR A 51 7.94 2.90 -18.73
CA THR A 51 7.30 4.05 -19.40
C THR A 51 7.85 5.36 -18.82
N SER A 52 8.65 6.08 -19.59
CA SER A 52 9.19 7.38 -19.16
C SER A 52 8.07 8.38 -18.88
N GLY A 53 8.14 9.03 -17.71
CA GLY A 53 7.09 9.95 -17.24
C GLY A 53 5.87 9.26 -16.61
N ALA A 54 5.88 7.93 -16.48
CA ALA A 54 4.78 7.24 -15.80
C ALA A 54 4.84 7.42 -14.28
N ILE A 55 3.66 7.60 -13.69
CA ILE A 55 3.47 7.70 -12.23
C ILE A 55 2.35 6.75 -11.85
N GLY A 56 2.58 5.94 -10.83
CA GLY A 56 1.59 5.05 -10.25
C GLY A 56 1.77 4.96 -8.74
N TYR A 57 1.05 4.04 -8.12
CA TYR A 57 1.06 3.84 -6.67
C TYR A 57 1.01 2.34 -6.34
N ALA A 58 1.58 2.00 -5.19
CA ALA A 58 1.63 0.64 -4.64
C ALA A 58 1.89 0.72 -3.13
N THR A 59 1.86 -0.42 -2.44
CA THR A 59 2.24 -0.49 -1.03
C THR A 59 3.73 -0.18 -0.90
N ALA A 60 4.13 0.57 0.14
CA ALA A 60 5.53 0.93 0.34
C ALA A 60 6.46 -0.30 0.44
N SER A 61 6.00 -1.42 1.00
CA SER A 61 6.74 -2.68 1.08
C SER A 61 7.05 -3.31 -0.28
N GLU A 62 6.27 -2.99 -1.31
CA GLU A 62 6.47 -3.44 -2.70
C GLU A 62 7.39 -2.48 -3.48
N VAL A 63 7.65 -1.28 -2.95
CA VAL A 63 8.41 -0.21 -3.62
C VAL A 63 9.77 0.01 -2.98
N CYS A 64 9.88 0.05 -1.65
CA CYS A 64 11.11 0.47 -1.00
C CYS A 64 12.27 -0.53 -1.16
N ASN A 65 11.98 -1.82 -1.33
CA ASN A 65 12.99 -2.90 -1.40
C ASN A 65 13.51 -3.20 -2.82
N GLN A 66 13.09 -2.43 -3.84
CA GLN A 66 13.49 -2.60 -5.24
C GLN A 66 14.15 -1.33 -5.82
N GLN A 67 14.71 -1.40 -7.04
CA GLN A 67 15.39 -0.26 -7.69
C GLN A 67 14.94 0.07 -9.11
N ILE A 68 13.94 -0.63 -9.63
CA ILE A 68 13.36 -0.41 -10.98
C ILE A 68 12.48 0.85 -11.05
N ILE A 69 11.95 1.31 -9.91
CA ILE A 69 11.20 2.58 -9.79
C ILE A 69 11.64 3.34 -8.53
N ARG A 70 11.34 4.64 -8.49
CA ARG A 70 11.62 5.53 -7.35
C ARG A 70 10.32 5.94 -6.67
N SER A 71 10.29 5.96 -5.35
CA SER A 71 9.21 6.58 -4.60
C SER A 71 9.34 8.10 -4.62
N LEU A 72 8.20 8.78 -4.52
CA LEU A 72 8.13 10.23 -4.36
C LEU A 72 7.67 10.55 -2.95
N PRO A 73 8.36 11.46 -2.23
CA PRO A 73 7.83 12.05 -1.01
C PRO A 73 6.51 12.77 -1.29
N ILE A 74 5.57 12.69 -0.36
CA ILE A 74 4.27 13.37 -0.46
C ILE A 74 3.99 14.18 0.80
N ALA A 75 3.25 15.26 0.67
CA ALA A 75 2.73 16.06 1.78
C ALA A 75 1.21 15.98 1.78
N LYS A 76 0.59 16.13 2.95
CA LYS A 76 -0.88 16.12 3.08
C LYS A 76 -1.51 17.32 2.39
N ASP A 77 -0.82 18.45 2.41
CA ASP A 77 -1.20 19.70 1.76
C ASP A 77 0.06 20.54 1.47
N THR A 78 -0.10 21.69 0.83
CA THR A 78 1.01 22.57 0.42
C THR A 78 1.75 23.26 1.58
N SER A 79 1.20 23.23 2.79
CA SER A 79 1.81 23.84 3.99
C SER A 79 2.66 22.86 4.79
N GLN A 80 2.54 21.56 4.53
CA GLN A 80 3.24 20.51 5.25
C GLN A 80 4.52 20.04 4.53
N PRO A 81 5.54 19.58 5.28
CA PRO A 81 6.73 19.02 4.66
C PRO A 81 6.41 17.73 3.90
N PHE A 82 7.15 17.50 2.82
CA PHE A 82 7.11 16.23 2.12
C PHE A 82 7.73 15.11 2.97
N VAL A 83 7.00 14.02 3.14
CA VAL A 83 7.43 12.85 3.92
C VAL A 83 7.77 11.71 2.96
N ALA A 84 8.95 11.14 3.11
CA ALA A 84 9.39 10.01 2.30
C ALA A 84 8.77 8.70 2.78
N SER A 85 8.30 7.87 1.85
CA SER A 85 7.77 6.53 2.16
C SER A 85 8.86 5.50 2.47
N CYS A 86 10.11 5.79 2.09
CA CYS A 86 11.25 4.90 2.21
C CYS A 86 12.41 5.58 2.94
N ASN A 87 13.09 4.84 3.82
CA ASN A 87 14.40 5.19 4.36
C ASN A 87 15.45 4.27 3.73
N GLY A 88 16.16 4.78 2.72
CA GLY A 88 17.01 3.94 1.86
C GLY A 88 16.19 2.87 1.15
N ARG A 89 16.48 1.59 1.44
CA ARG A 89 15.75 0.43 0.89
C ARG A 89 14.69 -0.15 1.82
N GLN A 90 14.40 0.53 2.92
CA GLN A 90 13.42 0.09 3.92
C GLN A 90 12.20 1.01 3.90
N VAL A 91 11.06 0.48 4.32
CA VAL A 91 9.85 1.30 4.52
C VAL A 91 10.06 2.23 5.70
N ASN A 92 9.59 3.48 5.60
CA ASN A 92 9.65 4.45 6.70
C ASN A 92 8.55 4.15 7.75
N GLN A 93 8.66 3.01 8.42
CA GLN A 93 7.65 2.52 9.37
C GLN A 93 7.47 3.46 10.57
N THR A 94 8.51 4.19 10.97
CA THR A 94 8.44 5.17 12.07
C THR A 94 7.44 6.29 11.78
N ASP A 95 7.50 6.89 10.59
CA ASP A 95 6.59 7.97 10.21
C ASP A 95 5.19 7.44 9.88
N PHE A 96 5.08 6.18 9.48
CA PHE A 96 3.79 5.54 9.25
C PHE A 96 3.08 5.28 10.59
N ALA A 97 3.80 4.79 11.59
CA ALA A 97 3.26 4.50 12.92
C ALA A 97 2.83 5.76 13.69
N LYS A 98 3.40 6.91 13.36
CA LYS A 98 3.09 8.21 13.95
C LYS A 98 2.04 9.01 13.16
N ASP A 99 1.45 8.43 12.12
CA ASP A 99 0.54 9.10 11.18
C ASP A 99 1.13 10.39 10.59
N ILE A 100 2.46 10.44 10.43
CA ILE A 100 3.17 11.56 9.79
C ILE A 100 3.10 11.41 8.27
N TYR A 101 3.25 10.18 7.75
CA TYR A 101 3.08 9.94 6.32
C TYR A 101 1.59 10.08 5.92
N PRO A 102 1.25 10.90 4.90
CA PRO A 102 -0.14 11.28 4.65
C PRO A 102 -1.11 10.16 4.25
N ILE A 103 -0.61 9.02 3.76
CA ILE A 103 -1.44 7.92 3.23
C ILE A 103 -1.06 6.61 3.92
N THR A 104 -1.72 6.34 5.04
CA THR A 104 -1.65 5.08 5.77
C THR A 104 -3.06 4.50 5.91
N ARG A 105 -3.17 3.18 6.05
CA ARG A 105 -4.45 2.50 6.34
C ARG A 105 -4.22 1.22 7.10
N ARG A 106 -5.23 0.79 7.85
CA ARG A 106 -5.25 -0.53 8.48
C ARG A 106 -5.52 -1.61 7.44
N LEU A 107 -4.85 -2.74 7.58
CA LEU A 107 -5.19 -3.96 6.87
C LEU A 107 -6.09 -4.81 7.77
N PHE A 108 -7.08 -5.47 7.17
CA PHE A 108 -8.08 -6.24 7.88
C PHE A 108 -8.05 -7.69 7.45
N ILE A 109 -8.29 -8.59 8.41
CA ILE A 109 -8.58 -9.99 8.16
C ILE A 109 -10.08 -10.13 8.33
N ILE A 110 -10.76 -10.53 7.26
CA ILE A 110 -12.19 -10.78 7.28
C ILE A 110 -12.39 -12.28 7.45
N LEU A 111 -13.06 -12.69 8.52
CA LEU A 111 -13.35 -14.09 8.80
C LEU A 111 -14.85 -14.30 9.01
N LYS A 112 -15.33 -15.45 8.55
CA LYS A 112 -16.72 -15.87 8.71
C LYS A 112 -16.98 -16.30 10.16
N ARG A 113 -18.13 -15.90 10.71
CA ARG A 113 -18.57 -16.23 12.08
C ARG A 113 -19.81 -17.14 12.02
N ASP A 114 -19.60 -18.42 11.76
CA ASP A 114 -20.68 -19.41 11.61
C ASP A 114 -20.51 -20.68 12.47
N GLY A 115 -19.54 -20.69 13.38
CA GLY A 115 -19.24 -21.79 14.29
C GLY A 115 -18.60 -23.01 13.64
N LYS A 116 -18.25 -22.94 12.35
CA LYS A 116 -17.68 -24.07 11.60
C LYS A 116 -16.15 -24.07 11.60
N LEU A 117 -15.57 -25.08 10.97
CA LEU A 117 -14.12 -25.26 10.88
C LEU A 117 -13.40 -24.04 10.29
N ASP A 118 -14.01 -23.39 9.29
CA ASP A 118 -13.44 -22.19 8.66
C ASP A 118 -13.30 -21.02 9.64
N GLU A 119 -14.25 -20.86 10.57
CA GLU A 119 -14.13 -19.86 11.64
C GLU A 119 -12.93 -20.17 12.55
N GLN A 120 -12.74 -21.44 12.93
CA GLN A 120 -11.62 -21.85 13.78
C GLN A 120 -10.28 -21.59 13.09
N GLY A 121 -10.17 -21.90 11.80
CA GLY A 121 -8.99 -21.60 10.99
C GLY A 121 -8.71 -20.10 10.90
N GLY A 122 -9.74 -19.29 10.64
CA GLY A 122 -9.62 -17.84 10.61
C GLY A 122 -9.18 -17.24 11.95
N VAL A 123 -9.77 -17.70 13.06
CA VAL A 123 -9.39 -17.28 14.42
C VAL A 123 -7.95 -17.68 14.74
N ALA A 124 -7.53 -18.91 14.39
CA ALA A 124 -6.15 -19.35 14.59
C ALA A 124 -5.15 -18.48 13.80
N TYR A 125 -5.46 -18.13 12.55
CA TYR A 125 -4.64 -17.24 11.73
C TYR A 125 -4.53 -15.83 12.32
N VAL A 126 -5.65 -15.27 12.78
CA VAL A 126 -5.67 -13.97 13.48
C VAL A 126 -4.81 -14.02 14.74
N ASN A 127 -4.95 -15.07 15.55
CA ASN A 127 -4.16 -15.24 16.78
C ASN A 127 -2.67 -15.37 16.49
N LEU A 128 -2.29 -16.08 15.42
CA LEU A 128 -0.90 -16.15 14.96
C LEU A 128 -0.36 -14.77 14.63
N LEU A 129 -1.06 -13.98 13.81
CA LEU A 129 -0.60 -12.64 13.43
C LEU A 129 -0.57 -11.67 14.61
N LEU A 130 -1.44 -11.85 15.61
CA LEU A 130 -1.47 -11.06 16.83
C LEU A 130 -0.41 -11.49 17.86
N SER A 131 0.20 -12.66 17.74
CA SER A 131 1.29 -13.08 18.62
C SER A 131 2.54 -12.18 18.48
N ASP A 132 3.44 -12.21 19.46
CA ASP A 132 4.69 -11.44 19.39
C ASP A 132 5.51 -11.78 18.14
N GLU A 133 5.56 -13.06 17.76
CA GLU A 133 6.25 -13.50 16.55
C GLU A 133 5.54 -13.01 15.28
N GLY A 134 4.20 -13.07 15.27
CA GLY A 134 3.39 -12.52 14.17
C GLY A 134 3.62 -11.02 13.98
N GLN A 135 3.69 -10.26 15.06
CA GLN A 135 3.95 -8.82 15.00
C GLN A 135 5.39 -8.51 14.53
N LYS A 136 6.38 -9.34 14.89
CA LYS A 136 7.74 -9.23 14.34
C LYS A 136 7.74 -9.47 12.84
N LEU A 137 7.04 -10.49 12.37
CA LEU A 137 6.90 -10.79 10.93
C LEU A 137 6.24 -9.62 10.18
N VAL A 138 5.18 -9.02 10.74
CA VAL A 138 4.54 -7.81 10.17
C VAL A 138 5.55 -6.68 9.98
N ASN A 139 6.39 -6.42 10.99
CA ASN A 139 7.44 -5.41 10.87
C ASN A 139 8.51 -5.79 9.84
N GLN A 140 8.94 -7.06 9.79
CA GLN A 140 9.95 -7.53 8.85
C GLN A 140 9.51 -7.40 7.39
N VAL A 141 8.23 -7.58 7.08
CA VAL A 141 7.70 -7.41 5.72
C VAL A 141 7.42 -5.94 5.34
N GLY A 142 7.81 -4.98 6.19
CA GLY A 142 7.67 -3.55 5.93
C GLY A 142 6.27 -3.00 6.17
N LEU A 143 5.47 -3.65 7.02
CA LEU A 143 4.20 -3.13 7.53
C LEU A 143 4.37 -2.63 8.97
N VAL A 144 3.42 -1.85 9.48
CA VAL A 144 3.47 -1.37 10.87
C VAL A 144 2.70 -2.32 11.77
N SER A 145 3.34 -2.87 12.80
CA SER A 145 2.68 -3.68 13.83
C SER A 145 1.67 -2.88 14.63
N ILE A 146 0.56 -3.50 15.02
CA ILE A 146 -0.50 -2.85 15.83
C ILE A 146 -0.32 -3.08 17.34
N ARG A 147 0.64 -3.91 17.73
CA ARG A 147 1.05 -4.11 19.13
C ARG A 147 2.45 -3.54 19.32
N ASN A 148 2.69 -2.96 20.50
CA ASN A 148 4.03 -2.65 20.95
C ASN A 148 4.73 -3.98 21.26
N ILE A 149 5.75 -4.30 20.49
CA ILE A 149 6.67 -5.40 20.79
C ILE A 149 7.76 -4.79 21.68
N PRO A 150 7.92 -5.23 22.94
CA PRO A 150 8.98 -4.74 23.82
C PRO A 150 10.39 -5.08 23.31
#